data_AF-A0A952EPZ5-F1
#
_entry.id   AF-A0A952EPZ5-F1
#
_cell.length_a   1.000
_cell.length_b   1.000
_cell.length_c   1.000
_cell.angle_alpha   90.00
_cell.angle_beta   90.00
_cell.angle_gamma   90.00
#
_symmetry.space_group_name_H-M   'P 1'
#
loop_
_entity.id
_entity.type
_entity.pdbx_description
1 polymer ?
#
loop_
_entity_poly.entity_id
_entity_poly.type
_entity_poly.pdbx_seq_one_letter_code
_entity_poly.pdbx_strand_id
1 'polypeptide(L)'
;NKWDLVAGEAGRFQRMVEDAERLISNVKGAQIIPLSGLTGSGTDQLMDACFKAAEIWSTRVSTGQINRWLEGVLEKHPPPAISGRRIKIRYATQVKARPPHFALFGSQLDGLPDSYTRYLINSLRETFNLPGTPIRLSMRTAKNPYAKD
;
A
#
# COMPACT_ATOMS: atom_id res chain seq x y z
N ASN A 1 -14.07 -6.70 -18.80
CA ASN A 1 -14.67 -7.77 -19.64
C ASN A 1 -15.85 -7.20 -20.42
N LYS A 2 -16.21 -7.81 -21.56
CA LYS A 2 -17.26 -7.37 -22.51
C LYS A 2 -16.99 -6.02 -23.19
N TRP A 3 -15.72 -5.67 -23.38
CA TRP A 3 -15.36 -4.39 -24.00
C TRP A 3 -15.82 -4.27 -25.46
N ASP A 4 -15.94 -5.41 -26.16
CA ASP A 4 -16.49 -5.53 -27.51
C ASP A 4 -17.88 -4.91 -27.67
N LEU A 5 -18.70 -4.89 -26.61
CA LEU A 5 -20.04 -4.33 -26.64
C LEU A 5 -20.08 -2.80 -26.52
N VAL A 6 -18.99 -2.17 -26.08
CA VAL A 6 -18.95 -0.75 -25.68
C VAL A 6 -17.79 0.03 -26.29
N ALA A 7 -16.95 -0.62 -27.11
CA ALA A 7 -15.70 -0.06 -27.63
C ALA A 7 -15.89 1.22 -28.48
N GLY A 8 -17.07 1.44 -29.05
CA GLY A 8 -17.38 2.61 -29.88
C GLY A 8 -17.75 3.89 -29.10
N GLU A 9 -17.93 3.82 -27.78
CA GLU A 9 -18.30 4.99 -26.97
C GLU A 9 -17.09 5.87 -26.62
N ALA A 10 -17.06 7.08 -27.18
CA ALA A 10 -16.00 8.05 -26.88
C ALA A 10 -15.88 8.34 -25.37
N GLY A 11 -14.65 8.27 -24.86
CA GLY A 11 -14.32 8.54 -23.46
C GLY A 11 -14.84 7.51 -22.45
N ARG A 12 -15.48 6.41 -22.88
CA ARG A 12 -16.03 5.40 -21.96
C ARG A 12 -14.96 4.78 -21.09
N PHE A 13 -13.79 4.51 -21.67
CA PHE A 13 -12.67 3.91 -20.94
C PHE A 13 -12.20 4.83 -19.81
N GLN A 14 -12.00 6.11 -20.13
CA GLN A 14 -11.56 7.11 -19.16
C GLN A 14 -12.55 7.25 -17.99
N ARG A 15 -13.86 7.33 -18.28
CA ARG A 15 -14.90 7.34 -17.24
C ARG A 15 -14.86 6.10 -16.35
N MET A 16 -14.63 4.92 -16.94
CA MET A 16 -14.49 3.69 -16.16
C MET A 16 -13.24 3.67 -15.28
N VAL A 17 -12.13 4.27 -15.75
CA VAL A 17 -10.91 4.42 -14.94
C VAL A 17 -11.19 5.33 -13.74
N GLU A 18 -11.78 6.50 -13.97
CA GLU A 18 -12.15 7.45 -12.92
C GLU A 18 -13.15 6.86 -11.91
N ASP A 19 -14.16 6.16 -12.40
CA ASP A 19 -15.12 5.46 -11.54
C ASP A 19 -14.47 4.37 -10.72
N ALA A 20 -13.55 3.58 -11.28
CA ALA A 20 -12.84 2.55 -10.54
C ALA A 20 -11.95 3.15 -9.45
N GLU A 21 -11.24 4.25 -9.72
CA GLU A 21 -10.43 4.95 -8.71
C GLU A 21 -11.27 5.52 -7.56
N ARG A 22 -12.49 5.98 -7.88
CA ARG A 22 -13.44 6.55 -6.93
C ARG A 22 -14.18 5.50 -6.11
N LEU A 23 -14.68 4.45 -6.76
CA LEU A 23 -15.54 3.42 -6.17
C LEU A 23 -14.75 2.27 -5.53
N ILE A 24 -13.53 2.01 -6.01
CA ILE A 24 -12.67 0.90 -5.56
C ILE A 24 -11.40 1.46 -4.90
N SER A 25 -11.59 2.30 -3.88
CA SER A 25 -10.51 3.04 -3.20
C SER A 25 -9.42 2.16 -2.58
N ASN A 26 -9.72 0.88 -2.31
CA ASN A 26 -8.79 -0.07 -1.70
C ASN A 26 -7.72 -0.60 -2.66
N VAL A 27 -7.91 -0.43 -3.98
CA VAL A 27 -7.02 -0.97 -5.03
C VAL A 27 -6.48 0.15 -5.92
N LYS A 28 -6.32 1.36 -5.36
CA LYS A 28 -5.77 2.52 -6.07
C LYS A 28 -4.42 2.19 -6.72
N GLY A 29 -4.28 2.61 -7.97
CA GLY A 29 -3.10 2.38 -8.80
C GLY A 29 -3.01 0.98 -9.43
N ALA A 30 -4.03 0.12 -9.29
CA ALA A 30 -4.10 -1.09 -10.11
C ALA A 30 -4.40 -0.73 -11.57
N GLN A 31 -3.75 -1.43 -12.49
CA GLN A 31 -3.96 -1.24 -13.91
C GLN A 31 -5.35 -1.73 -14.33
N ILE A 32 -6.08 -0.90 -15.07
CA ILE A 32 -7.41 -1.22 -15.60
C ILE A 32 -7.26 -1.59 -17.07
N ILE A 33 -7.78 -2.76 -17.44
CA ILE A 33 -7.59 -3.34 -18.77
C ILE A 33 -8.95 -3.65 -19.39
N PRO A 34 -9.30 -3.00 -20.52
CA PRO A 34 -10.47 -3.37 -21.29
C PRO A 34 -10.18 -4.70 -21.97
N LEU A 35 -11.12 -5.64 -21.87
CA LEU A 35 -10.98 -6.95 -22.50
C LEU A 35 -12.33 -7.53 -22.89
N SER A 36 -12.32 -8.45 -23.85
CA SER A 36 -13.44 -9.29 -24.23
C SER A 36 -13.04 -10.76 -24.18
N GLY A 37 -13.69 -11.52 -23.29
CA GLY A 37 -13.53 -12.98 -23.28
C GLY A 37 -14.13 -13.67 -24.50
N LEU A 38 -15.01 -13.00 -25.26
CA LEU A 38 -15.63 -13.55 -26.46
C LEU A 38 -14.69 -13.45 -27.66
N THR A 39 -14.05 -12.29 -27.86
CA THR A 39 -13.17 -12.06 -29.01
C THR A 39 -11.70 -12.36 -28.71
N GLY A 40 -11.34 -12.55 -27.44
CA GLY A 40 -9.96 -12.64 -26.99
C GLY A 40 -9.22 -11.30 -26.94
N SER A 41 -9.86 -10.19 -27.31
CA SER A 41 -9.23 -8.87 -27.25
C SER A 41 -8.84 -8.50 -25.82
N GLY A 42 -7.60 -8.05 -25.62
CA GLY A 42 -7.09 -7.58 -24.32
C GLY A 42 -6.62 -8.68 -23.37
N THR A 43 -6.67 -9.97 -23.74
CA THR A 43 -6.20 -11.06 -22.86
C THR A 43 -4.69 -11.06 -22.68
N ASP A 44 -3.92 -10.77 -23.73
CA ASP A 44 -2.46 -10.71 -23.66
C ASP A 44 -2.01 -9.53 -22.79
N GLN A 45 -2.65 -8.37 -22.98
CA GLN A 45 -2.43 -7.18 -22.14
C GLN A 45 -2.74 -7.46 -20.68
N LEU A 46 -3.81 -8.20 -20.39
CA LEU A 46 -4.14 -8.64 -19.03
C LEU A 46 -3.02 -9.51 -18.46
N MET A 47 -2.50 -10.46 -19.24
CA MET A 47 -1.45 -11.36 -18.79
C MET A 47 -0.15 -10.60 -18.49
N ASP A 48 0.26 -9.68 -19.36
CA ASP A 48 1.41 -8.81 -19.15
C ASP A 48 1.28 -7.98 -17.86
N ALA A 49 0.09 -7.45 -17.61
CA ALA A 49 -0.19 -6.68 -16.41
C ALA A 49 -0.17 -7.55 -15.14
N CYS A 50 -0.63 -8.79 -15.22
CA CYS A 50 -0.52 -9.75 -14.11
C CYS A 50 0.96 -10.00 -13.75
N PHE A 51 1.84 -10.18 -14.74
CA PHE A 51 3.27 -10.35 -14.47
C PHE A 51 3.90 -9.09 -13.86
N LYS A 52 3.61 -7.91 -14.40
CA LYS A 52 4.07 -6.63 -13.82
C LYS A 52 3.57 -6.44 -12.38
N ALA A 53 2.30 -6.74 -12.13
CA ALA A 53 1.73 -6.68 -10.79
C ALA A 53 2.41 -7.68 -9.84
N ALA A 54 2.75 -8.88 -10.32
CA ALA A 54 3.48 -9.88 -9.54
C ALA A 54 4.90 -9.42 -9.19
N GLU A 55 5.59 -8.72 -10.09
CA GLU A 55 6.90 -8.13 -9.82
C GLU A 55 6.82 -7.09 -8.69
N ILE A 56 5.88 -6.14 -8.80
CA ILE A 56 5.65 -5.10 -7.77
C ILE A 56 5.23 -5.75 -6.43
N TRP A 57 4.37 -6.76 -6.48
CA TRP A 57 3.95 -7.53 -5.31
C TRP A 57 5.10 -8.27 -4.64
N SER A 58 6.22 -8.46 -5.34
CA SER A 58 7.43 -9.13 -4.88
C SER A 58 8.53 -8.17 -4.41
N THR A 59 8.33 -6.87 -4.53
CA THR A 59 9.38 -5.87 -4.26
C THR A 59 9.94 -6.03 -2.85
N ARG A 60 11.28 -6.10 -2.76
CA ARG A 60 12.01 -6.13 -1.50
C ARG A 60 12.79 -4.84 -1.31
N VAL A 61 12.57 -4.18 -0.19
CA VAL A 61 13.19 -2.92 0.21
C VAL A 61 14.13 -3.20 1.38
N SER A 62 15.35 -2.69 1.32
CA SER A 62 16.33 -2.89 2.39
C SER A 62 15.90 -2.15 3.68
N THR A 63 16.24 -2.72 4.84
CA THR A 63 16.01 -2.07 6.14
C THR A 63 16.62 -0.66 6.20
N GLY A 64 17.77 -0.43 5.56
CA GLY A 64 18.38 0.91 5.51
C GLY A 64 17.53 1.93 4.75
N GLN A 65 17.00 1.56 3.58
CA GLN A 65 16.08 2.44 2.83
C GLN A 65 14.79 2.71 3.61
N ILE A 66 14.24 1.69 4.27
CA ILE A 66 13.03 1.83 5.09
C ILE A 66 13.27 2.79 6.24
N ASN A 67 14.40 2.73 6.93
CA ASN A 67 14.64 3.62 8.06
C ASN A 67 14.94 5.07 7.64
N ARG A 68 15.62 5.28 6.50
CA ARG A 68 15.75 6.63 5.91
C ARG A 68 14.39 7.22 5.51
N TRP A 69 13.52 6.41 4.91
CA TRP A 69 12.14 6.81 4.64
C TRP A 69 11.40 7.16 5.94
N LEU A 70 11.52 6.30 6.97
CA LEU A 70 10.84 6.48 8.25
C LEU A 70 11.25 7.79 8.92
N GLU A 71 12.54 8.12 8.95
CA GLU A 71 13.04 9.39 9.49
C GLU A 71 12.37 10.58 8.80
N GLY A 72 12.35 10.59 7.47
CA GLY A 72 11.75 11.68 6.70
C GLY A 72 10.24 11.84 6.90
N VAL A 73 9.48 10.74 7.05
CA VAL A 73 8.03 10.84 7.31
C VAL A 73 7.73 11.30 8.72
N LEU A 74 8.51 10.86 9.71
CA LEU A 74 8.34 11.26 11.11
C LEU A 74 8.69 12.72 11.35
N GLU A 75 9.66 13.26 10.60
CA GLU A 75 10.02 14.68 10.63
C GLU A 75 8.89 15.55 10.06
N LYS A 76 8.36 15.18 8.89
CA LYS A 76 7.27 15.92 8.24
C LYS A 76 5.96 15.85 9.02
N HIS A 77 5.61 14.65 9.50
CA HIS A 77 4.36 14.40 10.21
C HIS A 77 4.63 13.59 11.47
N PRO A 78 4.96 14.24 12.59
CA PRO A 78 5.16 13.59 13.88
C PRO A 78 3.96 12.74 14.32
N PRO A 79 4.19 11.56 14.94
CA PRO A 79 3.12 10.79 15.57
C PRO A 79 2.42 11.60 16.68
N PRO A 80 1.11 11.42 16.85
CA PRO A 80 0.37 12.10 17.92
C PRO A 80 0.84 11.65 19.30
N ALA A 81 0.63 12.50 20.29
CA ALA A 81 0.79 12.14 21.70
C ALA A 81 -0.52 11.60 22.26
N ILE A 82 -0.43 10.58 23.12
CA ILE A 82 -1.57 9.99 23.81
C ILE A 82 -1.34 10.13 25.31
N SER A 83 -2.31 10.72 26.00
CA SER A 83 -2.25 10.93 27.46
C SER A 83 -0.94 11.59 27.91
N GLY A 84 -0.48 12.59 27.16
CA GLY A 84 0.75 13.36 27.45
C GLY A 84 2.08 12.65 27.12
N ARG A 85 2.06 11.41 26.61
CA ARG A 85 3.27 10.68 26.18
C ARG A 85 3.29 10.53 24.67
N ARG A 86 4.45 10.77 24.06
CA ARG A 86 4.64 10.66 22.61
C ARG A 86 4.85 9.20 22.22
N ILE A 87 4.14 8.75 21.19
CA ILE A 87 4.41 7.47 20.53
C ILE A 87 5.81 7.53 19.90
N LYS A 88 6.67 6.57 20.20
CA LYS A 88 8.04 6.54 19.67
C LYS A 88 8.21 5.35 18.73
N ILE A 89 8.26 5.64 17.44
CA ILE A 89 8.65 4.68 16.40
C ILE A 89 10.18 4.75 16.28
N ARG A 90 10.87 3.63 16.50
CA ARG A 90 12.34 3.57 16.57
C ARG A 90 12.96 3.11 15.27
N TYR A 91 12.38 2.08 14.66
CA TYR A 91 12.85 1.54 13.39
C TYR A 91 11.72 0.77 12.70
N ALA A 92 11.91 0.49 11.42
CA ALA A 92 11.04 -0.36 10.63
C ALA A 92 11.82 -1.30 9.72
N THR A 93 11.20 -2.41 9.34
CA THR A 93 11.76 -3.38 8.38
C THR A 93 10.65 -4.06 7.58
N GLN A 94 11.01 -4.67 6.44
CA GLN A 94 10.11 -5.49 5.64
C GLN A 94 10.25 -6.96 6.04
N VAL A 95 9.23 -7.49 6.71
CA VAL A 95 9.18 -8.87 7.23
C VAL A 95 8.93 -9.88 6.11
N LYS A 96 8.06 -9.53 5.15
CA LYS A 96 7.71 -10.40 4.01
C LYS A 96 7.62 -9.58 2.73
N ALA A 97 8.04 -10.20 1.62
CA ALA A 97 7.92 -9.59 0.29
C ALA A 97 6.50 -9.72 -0.29
N ARG A 98 5.82 -10.87 -0.11
CA ARG A 98 4.52 -11.19 -0.75
C ARG A 98 3.41 -11.51 0.26
N PRO A 99 2.44 -10.62 0.53
CA PRO A 99 2.45 -9.19 0.16
C PRO A 99 3.54 -8.41 0.90
N PRO A 100 3.92 -7.20 0.40
CA PRO A 100 4.84 -6.33 1.09
C PRO A 100 4.33 -6.05 2.50
N HIS A 101 5.04 -6.60 3.49
CA HIS A 101 4.65 -6.54 4.89
C HIS A 101 5.77 -5.88 5.68
N PHE A 102 5.47 -4.69 6.20
CA PHE A 102 6.36 -3.90 7.02
C PHE A 102 5.99 -4.05 8.50
N ALA A 103 7.00 -4.04 9.37
CA ALA A 103 6.83 -4.00 10.81
C ALA A 103 7.49 -2.74 11.37
N LEU A 104 6.72 -2.00 12.17
CA LEU A 104 7.19 -0.88 12.97
C LEU A 104 7.54 -1.38 14.36
N PHE A 105 8.66 -0.91 14.89
CA PHE A 105 9.11 -1.23 16.23
C PHE A 105 9.27 0.03 17.05
N GLY A 106 8.81 -0.01 18.30
CA GLY A 106 8.71 1.20 19.10
C GLY A 106 8.01 0.97 20.43
N SER A 107 7.57 2.08 21.01
CA SER A 107 6.79 2.11 22.25
C SER A 107 5.45 2.80 22.04
N GLN A 108 4.41 2.24 22.65
CA GLN A 108 3.02 2.74 22.56
C GLN A 108 2.49 2.74 21.12
N LEU A 109 2.97 1.82 20.28
CA LEU A 109 2.52 1.75 18.89
C LEU A 109 1.05 1.37 18.75
N ASP A 110 0.51 0.64 19.74
CA ASP A 110 -0.90 0.25 19.81
C ASP A 110 -1.84 1.46 19.94
N GLY A 111 -1.29 2.63 20.31
CA GLY A 111 -2.03 3.87 20.33
C GLY A 111 -2.10 4.60 18.98
N LEU A 112 -1.34 4.18 17.96
CA LEU A 112 -1.33 4.87 16.67
C LEU A 112 -2.74 4.90 16.06
N PRO A 113 -3.31 6.09 15.79
CA PRO A 113 -4.61 6.17 15.14
C PRO A 113 -4.55 5.55 13.74
N ASP A 114 -5.65 4.93 13.31
CA ASP A 114 -5.76 4.34 11.98
C ASP A 114 -5.44 5.32 10.86
N SER A 115 -5.77 6.61 11.04
CA SER A 115 -5.44 7.68 10.08
C SER A 115 -3.92 7.81 9.88
N TYR A 116 -3.15 7.71 10.96
CA TYR A 116 -1.69 7.76 10.89
C TYR A 116 -1.12 6.48 10.25
N THR A 117 -1.70 5.32 10.57
CA THR A 117 -1.35 4.05 9.92
C THR A 117 -1.60 4.10 8.41
N ARG A 118 -2.75 4.65 7.97
CA ARG A 118 -3.06 4.88 6.55
C ARG A 118 -2.08 5.85 5.89
N TYR A 119 -1.72 6.93 6.58
CA TYR A 119 -0.69 7.88 6.12
C TYR A 119 0.65 7.18 5.86
N LEU A 120 1.14 6.38 6.81
CA LEU A 120 2.39 5.62 6.63
C LEU A 120 2.30 4.63 5.47
N ILE A 121 1.19 3.91 5.34
CA ILE A 121 0.97 2.96 4.24
C ILE A 121 0.98 3.68 2.88
N ASN A 122 0.32 4.83 2.76
CA ASN A 122 0.30 5.60 1.52
C ASN A 122 1.68 6.16 1.19
N SER A 123 2.42 6.67 2.20
CA SER A 123 3.78 7.16 1.99
C SER A 123 4.74 6.03 1.59
N LEU A 124 4.60 4.81 2.16
CA LEU A 124 5.34 3.62 1.70
C LEU A 124 5.04 3.32 0.23
N ARG A 125 3.76 3.38 -0.14
CA ARG A 125 3.30 3.12 -1.51
C ARG A 125 3.96 4.05 -2.52
N GLU A 126 3.95 5.34 -2.22
CA GLU A 126 4.53 6.38 -3.07
C GLU A 126 6.06 6.28 -3.12
N THR A 127 6.71 6.17 -1.96
CA THR A 127 8.18 6.19 -1.86
C THR A 127 8.84 4.98 -2.54
N PHE A 128 8.23 3.81 -2.39
CA PHE A 128 8.79 2.55 -2.90
C PHE A 128 8.11 2.07 -4.19
N ASN A 129 7.31 2.94 -4.83
CA ASN A 129 6.60 2.66 -6.08
C ASN A 129 5.87 1.31 -6.06
N LEU A 130 4.91 1.16 -5.13
CA LEU A 130 4.12 -0.06 -4.93
C LEU A 130 2.66 0.12 -5.38
N PRO A 131 2.35 0.58 -6.60
CA PRO A 131 0.98 0.84 -7.03
C PRO A 131 0.16 -0.45 -7.07
N GLY A 132 -1.15 -0.36 -6.81
CA GLY A 132 -2.08 -1.49 -6.91
C GLY A 132 -1.84 -2.66 -5.96
N THR A 133 -0.81 -2.58 -5.09
CA THR A 133 -0.38 -3.70 -4.25
C THR A 133 -0.90 -3.55 -2.81
N PRO A 134 -1.47 -4.58 -2.18
CA PRO A 134 -1.83 -4.49 -0.76
C PRO A 134 -0.56 -4.42 0.10
N ILE A 135 -0.42 -3.35 0.88
CA ILE A 135 0.69 -3.17 1.83
C ILE A 135 0.17 -3.51 3.23
N ARG A 136 0.87 -4.41 3.92
CA ARG A 136 0.59 -4.73 5.32
C ARG A 136 1.55 -3.97 6.22
N LEU A 137 1.02 -3.38 7.29
CA LEU A 137 1.80 -2.73 8.32
C LEU A 137 1.42 -3.34 9.67
N SER A 138 2.42 -3.84 10.39
CA SER A 138 2.24 -4.38 11.73
C SER A 138 3.02 -3.56 12.74
N MET A 139 2.48 -3.43 13.94
CA MET A 139 3.14 -2.76 15.06
C MET A 139 3.68 -3.81 16.02
N ARG A 140 4.93 -3.63 16.44
CA ARG A 140 5.58 -4.51 17.41
C ARG A 140 6.09 -3.66 18.57
N THR A 141 5.28 -3.58 19.61
CA THR A 141 5.66 -2.94 20.87
C THR A 141 6.51 -3.92 21.67
N ALA A 142 7.65 -3.46 22.20
CA ALA A 142 8.43 -4.27 23.13
C ALA A 142 7.58 -4.53 24.39
N LYS A 143 7.50 -5.80 24.85
CA LYS A 143 6.83 -6.11 26.12
C LYS A 143 7.48 -5.31 27.24
N ASN A 144 6.66 -4.63 28.06
CA ASN A 144 7.16 -3.97 29.25
C ASN A 144 7.52 -5.05 30.28
N PRO A 145 8.81 -5.22 30.65
CA PRO A 145 9.23 -6.25 31.61
C PRO A 145 8.69 -6.03 33.03
N TYR A 146 8.04 -4.89 33.29
CA TYR A 146 7.44 -4.54 34.59
C TYR A 146 5.90 -4.50 34.56
N ALA A 147 5.26 -4.87 33.46
CA ALA A 147 3.80 -5.01 33.44
C ALA A 147 3.42 -6.22 34.29
N LYS A 148 2.56 -6.03 35.30
CA LYS A 148 1.91 -7.15 36.00
C LYS A 148 0.91 -7.80 35.04
N ASP A 149 0.91 -9.13 34.99
CA ASP A 149 -0.02 -9.94 34.21
C ASP A 149 -1.50 -9.61 34.52
#